data_AF-A0A935RP29-F1
#
_entry.id   AF-A0A935RP29-F1
#
_cell.length_a   1.000
_cell.length_b   1.000
_cell.length_c   1.000
_cell.angle_alpha   90.00
_cell.angle_beta   90.00
_cell.angle_gamma   90.00
#
_symmetry.space_group_name_H-M   'P 1'
#
loop_
_entity.id
_entity.type
_entity.pdbx_description
1 polymer ?
#
loop_
_entity_poly.entity_id
_entity_poly.type
_entity_poly.pdbx_seq_one_letter_code
_entity_poly.pdbx_strand_id
1 'polypeptide(L)'
;MKPFYLILVAVTIVIAGLPAFAQKAVKPGKAPITVHDVFPDFPAVKLGTTYKAAKAVLVKRGLVDAAFKGTPDQLVWDGTFGGVKGRATMFFKPEIGAWEIAIVLFAMDQQSAVAKRLVKKVEVRHGPAGEVVDDEDATSNVWRFGKSLALEIRRPKDIDQPIVDIHWVEL
;
A
#
# COMPACT_ATOMS: atom_id res chain seq x y z
N MET A 1 -18.33 23.77 24.60
CA MET A 1 -17.27 23.55 23.59
C MET A 1 -16.66 22.19 23.85
N LYS A 2 -16.84 21.21 22.96
CA LYS A 2 -16.24 19.87 23.13
C LYS A 2 -14.79 19.94 22.64
N PRO A 3 -13.80 19.41 23.37
CA PRO A 3 -12.43 19.39 22.92
C PRO A 3 -12.29 18.42 21.75
N PHE A 4 -11.71 18.91 20.65
CA PHE A 4 -11.22 18.06 19.56
C PHE A 4 -10.08 17.21 20.13
N TYR A 5 -10.33 15.91 20.32
CA TYR A 5 -9.26 14.95 20.51
C TYR A 5 -8.50 14.87 19.19
N LEU A 6 -7.39 15.60 19.14
CA LEU A 6 -6.32 15.36 18.19
C LEU A 6 -5.79 13.96 18.52
N ILE A 7 -6.39 12.93 17.92
CA ILE A 7 -5.84 11.58 17.98
C ILE A 7 -4.55 11.67 17.19
N LEU A 8 -3.47 11.92 17.92
CA LEU A 8 -2.12 11.63 17.51
C LEU A 8 -2.08 10.11 17.41
N VAL A 9 -2.63 9.55 16.32
CA VAL A 9 -2.32 8.19 15.94
C VAL A 9 -0.84 8.27 15.62
N ALA A 10 -0.02 7.91 16.60
CA ALA A 10 1.29 7.38 16.34
C ALA A 10 1.02 6.16 15.46
N VAL A 11 0.86 6.40 14.16
CA VAL A 11 0.99 5.40 13.13
C VAL A 11 2.48 5.10 13.18
N THR A 12 2.85 4.30 14.19
CA THR A 12 3.92 3.33 14.03
C THR A 12 3.55 2.70 12.70
N ILE A 13 4.29 3.06 11.67
CA ILE A 13 4.32 2.29 10.44
C ILE A 13 4.72 0.94 10.97
N VAL A 14 3.72 0.08 11.20
CA VAL A 14 3.96 -1.33 11.35
C VAL A 14 4.59 -1.63 10.01
N ILE A 15 5.92 -1.70 10.03
CA ILE A 15 6.69 -2.42 9.04
C ILE A 15 6.18 -3.84 9.27
N ALA A 16 4.98 -4.11 8.75
CA ALA A 16 4.47 -5.45 8.59
C ALA A 16 5.61 -6.11 7.86
N GLY A 17 6.23 -7.10 8.52
CA GLY A 17 7.27 -7.89 7.90
C GLY A 17 6.80 -8.22 6.49
N LEU A 18 7.73 -8.13 5.53
CA LEU A 18 7.51 -8.60 4.18
C LEU A 18 6.59 -9.82 4.22
N PRO A 19 5.50 -9.89 3.43
CA PRO A 19 4.86 -11.18 3.24
C PRO A 19 5.98 -12.15 2.84
N ALA A 20 6.17 -13.22 3.63
CA ALA A 20 7.30 -14.16 3.57
C ALA A 20 7.46 -14.91 2.22
N PHE A 21 6.75 -14.47 1.19
CA PHE A 21 6.26 -15.32 0.12
C PHE A 21 6.70 -14.86 -1.28
N ALA A 22 7.61 -13.88 -1.39
CA ALA A 22 8.18 -13.35 -2.65
C ALA A 22 8.83 -14.40 -3.59
N GLN A 23 8.79 -15.71 -3.30
CA GLN A 23 9.62 -16.73 -3.96
C GLN A 23 8.93 -17.60 -5.03
N LYS A 24 7.62 -17.51 -5.28
CA LYS A 24 6.97 -18.37 -6.31
C LYS A 24 6.18 -17.60 -7.36
N ALA A 25 6.75 -17.56 -8.57
CA ALA A 25 6.17 -16.94 -9.76
C ALA A 25 4.89 -17.65 -10.25
N VAL A 26 3.92 -16.88 -10.73
CA VAL A 26 2.74 -17.39 -11.44
C VAL A 26 2.76 -16.93 -12.90
N LYS A 27 2.21 -17.78 -13.78
CA LYS A 27 2.22 -17.74 -15.27
C LYS A 27 1.95 -16.34 -15.88
N PRO A 28 2.45 -16.05 -17.09
CA PRO A 28 2.24 -14.76 -17.75
C PRO A 28 0.76 -14.57 -18.10
N GLY A 29 0.08 -13.73 -17.34
CA GLY A 29 -1.34 -13.42 -17.52
C GLY A 29 -1.60 -11.95 -17.24
N LYS A 30 -1.89 -11.18 -18.29
CA LYS A 30 -2.25 -9.75 -18.29
C LYS A 30 -1.12 -8.82 -17.78
N ALA A 31 -1.09 -7.57 -18.26
CA ALA A 31 -0.14 -6.57 -17.80
C ALA A 31 -0.24 -6.39 -16.27
N PRO A 32 0.87 -6.15 -15.54
CA PRO A 32 0.84 -6.03 -14.08
C PRO A 32 -0.11 -4.91 -13.62
N ILE A 33 -0.78 -5.10 -12.49
CA ILE A 33 -1.61 -4.06 -11.90
C ILE A 33 -0.73 -2.95 -11.32
N THR A 34 -1.02 -1.72 -11.69
CA THR A 34 -0.34 -0.54 -11.17
C THR A 34 -1.12 0.10 -10.02
N VAL A 35 -0.47 0.97 -9.25
CA VAL A 35 -1.15 1.73 -8.19
C VAL A 35 -2.29 2.56 -8.78
N HIS A 36 -2.12 3.11 -9.98
CA HIS A 36 -3.12 3.92 -10.71
C HIS A 36 -4.38 3.12 -11.10
N ASP A 37 -4.23 1.82 -11.35
CA ASP A 37 -5.38 0.95 -11.65
C ASP A 37 -6.29 0.80 -10.41
N VAL A 38 -5.73 0.87 -9.20
CA VAL A 38 -6.48 0.80 -7.96
C VAL A 38 -6.92 2.19 -7.48
N PHE A 39 -6.05 3.19 -7.64
CA PHE A 39 -6.21 4.57 -7.19
C PHE A 39 -5.91 5.54 -8.35
N PRO A 40 -6.91 5.89 -9.18
CA PRO A 40 -6.72 6.80 -10.32
C PRO A 40 -6.27 8.22 -9.91
N ASP A 41 -6.52 8.58 -8.65
CA ASP A 41 -6.11 9.83 -8.01
C ASP A 41 -4.68 9.80 -7.46
N PHE A 42 -4.01 8.64 -7.49
CA PHE A 42 -2.64 8.50 -7.01
C PHE A 42 -1.68 9.39 -7.82
N PRO A 43 -0.65 9.99 -7.21
CA PRO A 43 0.38 10.71 -7.96
C PRO A 43 1.07 9.77 -8.97
N ALA A 44 1.60 10.30 -10.07
CA ALA A 44 2.30 9.51 -11.11
C ALA A 44 3.71 9.04 -10.68
N VAL A 45 3.83 8.58 -9.43
CA VAL A 45 5.02 7.96 -8.85
C VAL A 45 5.03 6.48 -9.24
N LYS A 46 6.21 5.99 -9.63
CA LYS A 46 6.41 4.60 -10.07
C LYS A 46 7.47 3.93 -9.20
N LEU A 47 7.36 2.62 -9.04
CA LEU A 47 8.42 1.78 -8.50
C LEU A 47 9.72 1.99 -9.31
N GLY A 48 10.87 1.85 -8.65
CA GLY A 48 12.18 2.08 -9.28
C GLY A 48 12.57 3.54 -9.52
N THR A 49 11.70 4.52 -9.26
CA THR A 49 12.05 5.93 -9.45
C THR A 49 12.89 6.48 -8.30
N THR A 50 13.85 7.35 -8.62
CA THR A 50 14.68 7.98 -7.59
C THR A 50 13.84 8.85 -6.66
N TYR A 51 14.25 8.95 -5.38
CA TYR A 51 13.61 9.83 -4.40
C TYR A 51 13.40 11.26 -4.95
N LYS A 52 14.41 11.82 -5.62
CA LYS A 52 14.34 13.17 -6.23
C LYS A 52 13.24 13.27 -7.28
N ALA A 53 13.10 12.28 -8.15
CA ALA A 53 12.08 12.26 -9.20
C ALA A 53 10.67 12.10 -8.60
N ALA A 54 10.49 11.17 -7.65
CA ALA A 54 9.22 10.97 -6.98
C ALA A 54 8.78 12.20 -6.17
N LYS A 55 9.71 12.81 -5.42
CA LYS A 55 9.45 14.06 -4.68
C LYS A 55 9.00 15.19 -5.60
N ALA A 56 9.61 15.34 -6.77
CA ALA A 56 9.18 16.36 -7.74
C ALA A 56 7.73 16.15 -8.23
N VAL A 57 7.28 14.89 -8.36
CA VAL A 57 5.90 14.57 -8.71
C VAL A 57 4.94 14.95 -7.58
N LEU A 58 5.29 14.64 -6.33
CA LEU A 58 4.47 14.97 -5.16
C LEU A 58 4.32 16.48 -4.96
N VAL A 59 5.42 17.23 -5.04
CA VAL A 59 5.43 18.69 -4.91
C VAL A 59 4.53 19.34 -5.95
N LYS A 60 4.57 18.87 -7.21
CA LYS A 60 3.68 19.36 -8.27
C LYS A 60 2.19 19.12 -7.99
N ARG A 61 1.86 18.11 -7.18
CA ARG A 61 0.50 17.79 -6.74
C ARG A 61 0.10 18.50 -5.44
N GLY A 62 0.97 19.34 -4.87
CA GLY A 62 0.75 20.00 -3.58
C GLY A 62 0.85 19.05 -2.39
N LEU A 63 1.41 17.86 -2.57
CA LEU A 63 1.60 16.88 -1.52
C LEU A 63 2.95 17.13 -0.84
N VAL A 64 2.93 17.16 0.49
CA VAL A 64 4.11 17.42 1.32
C VAL A 64 4.67 16.09 1.79
N ASP A 65 5.98 15.94 1.61
CA ASP A 65 6.74 14.83 2.16
C ASP A 65 6.73 14.89 3.69
N ALA A 66 6.11 13.90 4.33
CA ALA A 66 6.14 13.68 5.76
C ALA A 66 7.47 13.01 6.12
N ALA A 67 8.57 13.74 5.92
CA ALA A 67 9.92 13.23 6.05
C ALA A 67 10.12 12.48 7.38
N PHE A 68 10.48 11.20 7.31
CA PHE A 68 10.97 10.46 8.47
C PHE A 68 12.45 10.79 8.66
N LYS A 69 12.82 11.29 9.84
CA LYS A 69 14.23 11.51 10.20
C LYS A 69 14.91 10.14 10.30
N GLY A 70 15.73 9.77 9.30
CA GLY A 70 16.60 8.59 9.36
C GLY A 70 16.59 7.65 8.16
N THR A 71 15.65 7.79 7.21
CA THR A 71 15.55 6.93 6.02
C THR A 71 15.64 7.74 4.73
N PRO A 72 16.85 8.02 4.21
CA PRO A 72 17.05 8.88 3.03
C PRO A 72 16.41 8.36 1.74
N ASP A 73 16.05 7.07 1.70
CA ASP A 73 15.43 6.41 0.54
C ASP A 73 13.93 6.14 0.72
N GLN A 74 13.28 6.80 1.68
CA GLN A 74 11.85 6.69 1.92
C GLN A 74 11.15 8.02 1.67
N LEU A 75 10.06 7.97 0.92
CA LEU A 75 9.17 9.11 0.66
C LEU A 75 7.80 8.79 1.25
N VAL A 76 7.26 9.68 2.09
CA VAL A 76 5.97 9.46 2.77
C VAL A 76 5.06 10.66 2.49
N TRP A 77 3.79 10.42 2.21
CA TRP A 77 2.83 11.51 2.07
C TRP A 77 1.43 11.10 2.48
N ASP A 78 0.69 12.05 3.04
CA ASP A 78 -0.72 11.90 3.34
C ASP A 78 -1.55 12.30 2.12
N GLY A 79 -2.68 11.62 1.93
CA GLY A 79 -3.55 11.86 0.79
C GLY A 79 -4.95 11.31 0.99
N THR A 80 -5.76 11.44 -0.06
CA THR A 80 -7.00 10.71 -0.21
C THR A 80 -6.84 9.80 -1.42
N PHE A 81 -7.17 8.52 -1.25
CA PHE A 81 -6.97 7.49 -2.25
C PHE A 81 -8.29 6.73 -2.44
N GLY A 82 -8.90 6.86 -3.61
CA GLY A 82 -10.20 6.23 -3.88
C GLY A 82 -11.29 6.66 -2.89
N GLY A 83 -11.24 7.92 -2.44
CA GLY A 83 -12.18 8.52 -1.49
C GLY A 83 -11.90 8.24 -0.01
N VAL A 84 -10.81 7.55 0.34
CA VAL A 84 -10.44 7.25 1.74
C VAL A 84 -9.14 7.96 2.09
N LYS A 85 -9.09 8.65 3.25
CA LYS A 85 -7.86 9.25 3.74
C LYS A 85 -6.83 8.16 4.01
N GLY A 86 -5.57 8.43 3.74
CA GLY A 86 -4.51 7.47 3.99
C GLY A 86 -3.13 8.08 3.91
N ARG A 87 -2.14 7.24 4.16
CA ARG A 87 -0.72 7.54 4.04
C ARG A 87 -0.09 6.59 3.04
N ALA A 88 0.59 7.14 2.05
CA ALA A 88 1.37 6.37 1.10
C ALA A 88 2.87 6.52 1.41
N THR A 89 3.61 5.45 1.17
CA THR A 89 5.05 5.37 1.33
C THR A 89 5.64 4.75 0.08
N MET A 90 6.73 5.31 -0.44
CA MET A 90 7.58 4.68 -1.44
C MET A 90 8.98 4.53 -0.87
N PHE A 91 9.57 3.33 -0.97
CA PHE A 91 10.91 3.09 -0.46
C PHE A 91 11.60 1.90 -1.14
N PHE A 92 12.93 1.88 -1.03
CA PHE A 92 13.75 0.73 -1.41
C PHE A 92 14.03 -0.14 -0.17
N LYS A 93 13.86 -1.45 -0.32
CA LYS A 93 14.18 -2.51 0.65
C LYS A 93 15.52 -3.14 0.29
N PRO A 94 16.66 -2.59 0.75
CA PRO A 94 17.99 -3.05 0.35
C PRO A 94 18.25 -4.52 0.72
N GLU A 95 17.64 -5.02 1.78
CA GLU A 95 17.77 -6.39 2.27
C GLU A 95 17.33 -7.46 1.26
N ILE A 96 16.39 -7.10 0.37
CA ILE A 96 15.88 -7.99 -0.69
C ILE A 96 16.01 -7.37 -2.09
N GLY A 97 16.65 -6.22 -2.22
CA GLY A 97 16.83 -5.53 -3.49
C GLY A 97 15.55 -5.04 -4.15
N ALA A 98 14.48 -4.79 -3.38
CA ALA A 98 13.13 -4.56 -3.90
C ALA A 98 12.65 -3.12 -3.72
N TRP A 99 11.80 -2.64 -4.63
CA TRP A 99 11.05 -1.39 -4.45
C TRP A 99 9.65 -1.68 -3.91
N GLU A 100 9.17 -0.82 -3.01
CA GLU A 100 7.82 -0.93 -2.47
C GLU A 100 7.06 0.40 -2.54
N ILE A 101 5.78 0.30 -2.88
CA ILE A 101 4.78 1.31 -2.56
C ILE A 101 3.78 0.68 -1.59
N ALA A 102 3.68 1.24 -0.39
CA ALA A 102 2.72 0.86 0.63
C ALA A 102 1.70 1.98 0.83
N ILE A 103 0.41 1.64 0.95
CA ILE A 103 -0.67 2.58 1.24
C ILE A 103 -1.48 2.06 2.42
N VAL A 104 -1.52 2.85 3.49
CA VAL A 104 -2.36 2.62 4.66
C VAL A 104 -3.59 3.50 4.53
N LEU A 105 -4.77 2.92 4.38
CA LEU A 105 -6.04 3.63 4.35
C LEU A 105 -6.67 3.68 5.73
N PHE A 106 -6.97 4.88 6.24
CA PHE A 106 -7.66 5.09 7.51
C PHE A 106 -9.18 4.87 7.33
N ALA A 107 -9.57 3.59 7.21
CA ALA A 107 -10.91 3.18 6.79
C ALA A 107 -11.94 3.14 7.93
N MET A 108 -11.51 3.23 9.20
CA MET A 108 -12.39 3.30 10.37
C MET A 108 -13.42 2.16 10.39
N ASP A 109 -14.69 2.46 10.64
CA ASP A 109 -15.82 1.54 10.61
C ASP A 109 -16.08 0.93 9.21
N GLN A 110 -15.53 1.52 8.15
CA GLN A 110 -15.68 1.04 6.77
C GLN A 110 -14.59 0.06 6.33
N GLN A 111 -13.66 -0.33 7.22
CA GLN A 111 -12.51 -1.19 6.90
C GLN A 111 -12.88 -2.42 6.05
N SER A 112 -13.89 -3.19 6.47
CA SER A 112 -14.33 -4.39 5.75
C SER A 112 -14.93 -4.07 4.37
N ALA A 113 -15.66 -2.96 4.24
CA ALA A 113 -16.23 -2.54 2.97
C ALA A 113 -15.16 -2.02 2.00
N VAL A 114 -14.19 -1.26 2.50
CA VAL A 114 -13.04 -0.76 1.74
C VAL A 114 -12.19 -1.92 1.24
N ALA A 115 -11.80 -2.86 2.11
CA ALA A 115 -11.02 -4.04 1.73
C ALA A 115 -11.72 -4.86 0.63
N LYS A 116 -13.01 -5.18 0.82
CA LYS A 116 -13.81 -5.91 -0.18
C LYS A 116 -13.87 -5.20 -1.53
N ARG A 117 -14.06 -3.87 -1.52
CA ARG A 117 -14.09 -3.06 -2.75
C ARG A 117 -12.76 -3.10 -3.49
N LEU A 118 -11.64 -3.02 -2.77
CA LEU A 118 -10.30 -3.07 -3.34
C LEU A 118 -10.00 -4.45 -3.94
N VAL A 119 -10.26 -5.52 -3.18
CA VAL A 119 -10.12 -6.91 -3.65
C VAL A 119 -10.93 -7.08 -4.94
N LYS A 120 -12.21 -6.71 -4.93
CA LYS A 120 -13.08 -6.84 -6.10
C LYS A 120 -12.54 -6.10 -7.33
N LYS A 121 -11.96 -4.91 -7.13
CA LYS A 121 -11.36 -4.13 -8.21
C LYS A 121 -10.19 -4.88 -8.87
N VAL A 122 -9.33 -5.51 -8.08
CA VAL A 122 -8.23 -6.34 -8.60
C VAL A 122 -8.77 -7.58 -9.30
N GLU A 123 -9.75 -8.27 -8.68
CA GLU A 123 -10.32 -9.50 -9.20
C GLU A 123 -11.00 -9.34 -10.56
N VAL A 124 -11.72 -8.24 -10.79
CA VAL A 124 -12.37 -7.97 -12.08
C VAL A 124 -11.37 -8.00 -13.23
N ARG A 125 -10.13 -7.57 -12.99
CA ARG A 125 -9.09 -7.50 -14.02
C ARG A 125 -8.19 -8.72 -14.04
N HIS A 126 -7.83 -9.26 -12.88
CA HIS A 126 -6.78 -10.27 -12.73
C HIS A 126 -7.25 -11.63 -12.23
N GLY A 127 -8.54 -11.78 -11.91
CA GLY A 127 -9.08 -12.98 -11.27
C GLY A 127 -8.83 -13.00 -9.77
N PRO A 128 -9.29 -14.07 -9.08
CA PRO A 128 -9.13 -14.21 -7.63
C PRO A 128 -7.66 -14.12 -7.21
N ALA A 129 -7.43 -13.75 -5.96
CA ALA A 129 -6.09 -13.81 -5.38
C ALA A 129 -5.49 -15.21 -5.56
N GLY A 130 -4.20 -15.28 -5.89
CA GLY A 130 -3.50 -16.55 -6.01
C GLY A 130 -3.27 -17.22 -4.66
N GLU A 131 -3.33 -16.41 -3.59
CA GLU A 131 -3.11 -16.81 -2.22
C GLU A 131 -3.96 -15.93 -1.30
N VAL A 132 -4.65 -16.56 -0.34
CA VAL A 132 -5.39 -15.89 0.73
C VAL A 132 -4.85 -16.43 2.04
N VAL A 133 -4.26 -15.55 2.85
CA VAL A 133 -3.75 -15.88 4.18
C VAL A 133 -4.71 -15.27 5.18
N ASP A 134 -5.29 -16.11 6.04
CA ASP A 134 -6.18 -15.66 7.10
C ASP A 134 -5.64 -16.20 8.43
N ASP A 135 -5.04 -15.32 9.22
CA ASP A 135 -4.45 -15.64 10.53
C ASP A 135 -5.18 -14.87 11.64
N GLU A 136 -4.67 -14.90 12.87
CA GLU A 136 -5.29 -14.21 14.00
C GLU A 136 -5.25 -12.68 13.86
N ASP A 137 -4.25 -12.15 13.16
CA ASP A 137 -3.98 -10.71 13.07
C ASP A 137 -4.66 -10.06 11.86
N ALA A 138 -4.79 -10.79 10.75
CA ALA A 138 -5.24 -10.21 9.50
C ALA A 138 -5.80 -11.22 8.49
N THR A 139 -6.49 -10.68 7.49
CA THR A 139 -6.77 -11.36 6.23
C THR A 139 -5.99 -10.68 5.11
N SER A 140 -5.10 -11.40 4.43
CA SER A 140 -4.30 -10.92 3.30
C SER A 140 -4.69 -11.62 2.00
N ASN A 141 -4.90 -10.84 0.95
CA ASN A 141 -5.15 -11.31 -0.41
C ASN A 141 -3.95 -10.95 -1.28
N VAL A 142 -3.30 -11.95 -1.88
CA VAL A 142 -2.05 -11.79 -2.60
C VAL A 142 -2.18 -12.17 -4.07
N TRP A 143 -1.76 -11.25 -4.94
CA TRP A 143 -1.59 -11.47 -6.38
C TRP A 143 -0.13 -11.39 -6.76
N ARG A 144 0.31 -12.28 -7.65
CA ARG A 144 1.67 -12.29 -8.20
C ARG A 144 1.58 -12.08 -9.70
N PHE A 145 2.31 -11.09 -10.21
CA PHE A 145 2.35 -10.74 -11.61
C PHE A 145 3.73 -11.08 -12.16
N GLY A 146 3.86 -12.26 -12.75
CA GLY A 146 5.15 -12.75 -13.23
C GLY A 146 6.14 -13.01 -12.10
N LYS A 147 7.42 -12.66 -12.33
CA LYS A 147 8.53 -12.91 -11.39
C LYS A 147 8.90 -11.72 -10.52
N SER A 148 8.50 -10.51 -10.90
CA SER A 148 9.05 -9.28 -10.33
C SER A 148 8.02 -8.39 -9.66
N LEU A 149 6.73 -8.74 -9.60
CA LEU A 149 5.74 -7.89 -8.92
C LEU A 149 4.74 -8.71 -8.11
N ALA A 150 4.48 -8.27 -6.88
CA ALA A 150 3.38 -8.74 -6.05
C ALA A 150 2.50 -7.57 -5.60
N LEU A 151 1.20 -7.83 -5.46
CA LEU A 151 0.23 -6.97 -4.79
C LEU A 151 -0.35 -7.73 -3.59
N GLU A 152 -0.34 -7.09 -2.42
CA GLU A 152 -1.06 -7.56 -1.23
C GLU A 152 -2.10 -6.53 -0.81
N ILE A 153 -3.32 -6.99 -0.53
CA ILE A 153 -4.34 -6.22 0.20
C ILE A 153 -4.57 -6.93 1.53
N ARG A 154 -4.16 -6.27 2.63
CA ARG A 154 -4.25 -6.76 3.99
C ARG A 154 -5.31 -5.98 4.76
N ARG A 155 -6.18 -6.73 5.46
CA ARG A 155 -7.17 -6.21 6.40
C ARG A 155 -6.85 -6.75 7.79
N PRO A 156 -6.23 -5.93 8.67
CA PRO A 156 -6.09 -6.27 10.08
C PRO A 156 -7.43 -6.59 10.74
N LYS A 157 -7.46 -7.58 11.62
CA LYS A 157 -8.63 -7.97 12.42
C LYS A 157 -8.72 -7.21 13.74
N ASP A 158 -7.62 -6.59 14.16
CA ASP A 158 -7.55 -5.71 15.31
C ASP A 158 -8.43 -4.46 15.09
N ILE A 159 -9.41 -4.27 15.97
CA ILE A 159 -10.35 -3.15 15.93
C ILE A 159 -9.67 -1.81 16.22
N ASP A 160 -8.53 -1.83 16.92
CA ASP A 160 -7.73 -0.65 17.23
C ASP A 160 -6.83 -0.24 16.04
N GLN A 161 -6.78 -1.08 15.00
CA GLN A 161 -6.14 -0.81 13.73
C GLN A 161 -7.16 -0.80 12.60
N PRO A 162 -8.05 0.22 12.54
CA PRO A 162 -9.13 0.26 11.57
C PRO A 162 -8.64 0.76 10.21
N ILE A 163 -7.63 0.07 9.68
CA ILE A 163 -6.88 0.41 8.48
C ILE A 163 -7.03 -0.68 7.42
N VAL A 164 -6.76 -0.34 6.17
CA VAL A 164 -6.50 -1.32 5.12
C VAL A 164 -5.12 -1.04 4.56
N ASP A 165 -4.26 -2.05 4.60
CA ASP A 165 -2.88 -1.96 4.14
C ASP A 165 -2.76 -2.57 2.75
N ILE A 166 -2.05 -1.89 1.87
CA ILE A 166 -1.93 -2.30 0.47
C ILE A 166 -0.49 -2.11 0.03
N HIS A 167 0.11 -3.16 -0.50
CA HIS A 167 1.53 -3.18 -0.85
C HIS A 167 1.72 -3.61 -2.30
N TRP A 168 2.49 -2.82 -3.06
CA TRP A 168 3.07 -3.22 -4.34
C TRP A 168 4.57 -3.41 -4.13
N VAL A 169 5.06 -4.63 -4.35
CA VAL A 169 6.48 -4.97 -4.16
C VAL A 169 7.07 -5.42 -5.49
N GLU A 170 8.06 -4.67 -5.99
CA GLU A 170 8.83 -5.00 -7.20
C GLU A 170 10.21 -5.56 -6.83
N LEU A 171 10.49 -6.80 -7.25
CA LEU A 171 11.73 -7.55 -7.02
C LEU A 171 12.75 -7.36 -8.15
#